data_AF-A0A0F9P5J0-F1
#
_entry.id   AF-A0A0F9P5J0-F1
#
_cell.length_a   1.000
_cell.length_b   1.000
_cell.length_c   1.000
_cell.angle_alpha   90.00
_cell.angle_beta   90.00
_cell.angle_gamma   90.00
#
_symmetry.space_group_name_H-M   'P 1'
#
loop_
_entity.id
_entity.type
_entity.pdbx_description
1 polymer ?
#
loop_
_entity_poly.entity_id
_entity_poly.type
_entity_poly.pdbx_seq_one_letter_code
_entity_poly.pdbx_strand_id
1 'polypeptide(L)'
;MPTDLGQKFSLNWRGDPPHMLEPDIPVWYRFLEVYGNLFANLWYDVCVGGPFYTKKELEDPLKKMWYQNLAKRIDALAELSDVIWLIEVSADPGLRSIGQLSSYQILWNRDPKIMKPERLVLVAGTMEKDILDVAGTLSILCHII
;
A
#
# COMPACT_ATOMS: atom_id res chain seq x y z
N MET A 1 -7.56 8.26 13.49
CA MET A 1 -7.61 8.73 12.08
C MET A 1 -8.11 7.56 11.25
N PRO A 2 -9.06 7.75 10.34
CA PRO A 2 -9.78 6.61 9.76
C PRO A 2 -8.98 5.94 8.63
N THR A 3 -8.78 4.64 8.76
CA THR A 3 -8.35 3.76 7.66
C THR A 3 -9.57 3.34 6.83
N ASP A 4 -9.47 3.44 5.51
CA ASP A 4 -10.48 2.96 4.56
C ASP A 4 -9.79 2.07 3.51
N LEU A 5 -10.20 0.79 3.48
CA LEU A 5 -9.65 -0.21 2.55
C LEU A 5 -10.15 -0.02 1.12
N GLY A 6 -11.26 0.71 0.92
CA GLY A 6 -11.89 0.82 -0.38
C GLY A 6 -12.40 -0.52 -0.92
N GLN A 7 -12.30 -0.69 -2.24
CA GLN A 7 -12.79 -1.87 -2.93
C GLN A 7 -11.78 -3.01 -2.87
N LYS A 8 -12.27 -4.23 -2.63
CA LYS A 8 -11.50 -5.46 -2.77
C LYS A 8 -11.41 -5.87 -4.25
N PHE A 9 -10.22 -6.25 -4.69
CA PHE A 9 -9.95 -6.66 -6.07
C PHE A 9 -9.77 -8.18 -6.18
N SER A 10 -10.11 -8.72 -7.35
CA SER A 10 -9.82 -10.11 -7.70
C SER A 10 -8.32 -10.27 -7.93
N LEU A 11 -7.72 -11.36 -7.46
CA LEU A 11 -6.30 -11.67 -7.67
C LEU A 11 -5.94 -11.88 -9.14
N ASN A 12 -6.93 -12.22 -9.96
CA ASN A 12 -6.79 -12.38 -11.41
C ASN A 12 -7.06 -11.09 -12.20
N TRP A 13 -7.38 -9.99 -11.52
CA TRP A 13 -7.62 -8.71 -12.18
C TRP A 13 -6.30 -8.12 -12.70
N ARG A 14 -6.33 -7.58 -13.92
CA ARG A 14 -5.18 -7.02 -14.65
C ARG A 14 -5.59 -5.74 -15.40
N GLY A 15 -6.09 -4.73 -14.67
CA GLY A 15 -6.44 -3.42 -15.23
C GLY A 15 -5.37 -2.36 -14.91
N ASP A 16 -5.79 -1.13 -14.60
CA ASP A 16 -4.86 -0.09 -14.13
C ASP A 16 -5.07 0.13 -12.63
N PRO A 17 -4.15 -0.32 -11.75
CA PRO A 17 -4.28 -0.14 -10.32
C PRO A 17 -4.49 1.35 -9.98
N PRO A 18 -5.55 1.71 -9.23
CA PRO A 18 -5.85 3.11 -8.94
C PRO A 18 -4.66 3.86 -8.34
N HIS A 19 -4.34 5.03 -8.91
CA HIS A 19 -3.27 5.93 -8.47
C HIS A 19 -1.84 5.39 -8.50
N MET A 20 -1.61 4.16 -8.97
CA MET A 20 -0.28 3.65 -9.24
C MET A 20 0.28 4.31 -10.52
N LEU A 21 1.56 4.70 -10.51
CA LEU A 21 2.16 5.36 -11.66
C LEU A 21 2.37 4.38 -12.81
N GLU A 22 2.23 4.85 -14.06
CA GLU A 22 2.42 4.02 -15.25
C GLU A 22 3.73 3.21 -15.27
N PRO A 23 4.90 3.76 -14.84
CA PRO A 23 6.15 2.98 -14.78
C PRO A 23 6.14 1.84 -13.76
N ASP A 24 5.31 1.95 -12.71
CA ASP A 24 5.27 1.01 -11.59
C ASP A 24 4.35 -0.18 -11.88
N ILE A 25 3.35 0.01 -12.76
CA ILE A 25 2.36 -1.02 -13.11
C ILE A 25 3.01 -2.30 -13.67
N PRO A 26 3.98 -2.25 -14.61
CA PRO A 26 4.65 -3.46 -15.08
C PRO A 26 5.42 -4.19 -13.98
N VAL A 27 6.06 -3.45 -13.07
CA VAL A 27 6.81 -4.01 -11.92
C VAL A 27 5.85 -4.75 -11.00
N TRP A 28 4.71 -4.12 -10.69
CA TRP A 28 3.65 -4.73 -9.90
C TRP A 28 3.10 -6.01 -10.51
N TYR A 29 2.89 -6.04 -11.83
CA TYR A 29 2.38 -7.24 -12.48
C TYR A 29 3.38 -8.38 -12.52
N ARG A 30 4.67 -8.12 -12.74
CA ARG A 30 5.71 -9.15 -12.58
C ARG A 30 5.73 -9.70 -11.16
N PHE A 31 5.56 -8.85 -10.15
CA PHE A 31 5.45 -9.28 -8.76
C PHE A 31 4.23 -10.16 -8.50
N LEU A 32 3.06 -9.81 -9.03
CA LEU A 32 1.85 -10.64 -8.90
C LEU A 32 1.97 -12.00 -9.59
N GLU A 33 2.72 -12.11 -10.68
CA GLU A 33 2.98 -13.40 -11.34
C GLU A 33 3.78 -14.36 -10.45
N VAL A 34 4.71 -13.83 -9.65
CA VAL A 34 5.58 -14.64 -8.78
C VAL A 34 4.96 -14.90 -7.41
N TYR A 35 4.32 -13.89 -6.80
CA TYR A 35 3.89 -13.91 -5.40
C TYR A 35 2.37 -13.82 -5.21
N GLY A 36 1.60 -13.54 -6.27
CA GLY A 36 0.16 -13.29 -6.16
C GLY A 36 -0.64 -14.50 -5.66
N ASN A 37 -0.10 -15.72 -5.79
CA ASN A 37 -0.69 -16.94 -5.24
C ASN A 37 -0.66 -17.02 -3.70
N LEU A 38 0.16 -16.21 -3.03
CA LEU A 38 0.23 -16.13 -1.57
C LEU A 38 -0.94 -15.32 -0.99
N PHE A 39 -1.59 -14.49 -1.80
CA PHE A 39 -2.57 -13.53 -1.33
C PHE A 39 -3.94 -14.20 -1.22
N ALA A 40 -4.59 -14.01 -0.08
CA ALA A 40 -6.00 -14.35 0.10
C ALA A 40 -6.88 -13.20 -0.44
N ASN A 41 -6.51 -11.96 -0.10
CA ASN A 41 -7.26 -10.76 -0.46
C ASN A 41 -6.31 -9.64 -0.89
N LEU A 42 -6.79 -8.75 -1.77
CA LEU A 42 -6.01 -7.64 -2.31
C LEU A 42 -6.87 -6.39 -2.42
N TRP A 43 -6.29 -5.26 -2.00
CA TRP A 43 -6.84 -3.92 -2.13
C TRP A 43 -5.79 -3.01 -2.74
N TYR A 44 -6.25 -1.99 -3.47
CA TYR A 44 -5.41 -0.92 -3.99
C TYR A 44 -5.85 0.41 -3.39
N ASP A 45 -4.94 1.39 -3.37
CA ASP A 45 -5.24 2.78 -3.00
C ASP A 45 -5.90 2.89 -1.61
N VAL A 46 -5.33 2.16 -0.64
CA VAL A 46 -5.87 2.08 0.72
C VAL A 46 -5.56 3.37 1.46
N CYS A 47 -6.61 4.07 1.89
CA CYS A 47 -6.47 5.30 2.65
C CYS A 47 -6.11 5.00 4.11
N VAL A 48 -5.05 5.62 4.62
CA VAL A 48 -4.67 5.63 6.03
C VAL A 48 -4.46 7.07 6.51
N GLY A 49 -4.89 7.35 7.74
CA GLY A 49 -4.77 8.70 8.30
C GLY A 49 -5.87 9.66 7.84
N GLY A 50 -5.55 10.95 7.72
CA GLY A 50 -6.49 11.98 7.25
C GLY A 50 -7.47 12.48 8.33
N PRO A 51 -8.31 13.48 7.96
CA PRO A 51 -9.34 14.02 8.85
C PRO A 51 -10.40 12.96 9.18
N PHE A 52 -10.96 13.04 10.39
CA PHE A 52 -12.07 12.19 10.79
C PHE A 52 -13.39 12.84 10.36
N TYR A 53 -14.21 12.07 9.64
CA TYR A 53 -15.59 12.43 9.29
C TYR A 53 -16.52 11.28 9.66
N THR A 54 -17.74 11.62 10.07
CA THR A 54 -18.80 10.63 10.25
C THR A 54 -19.29 10.08 8.89
N LYS A 55 -19.95 8.91 8.88
CA LYS A 55 -20.52 8.34 7.64
C LYS A 55 -21.46 9.32 6.93
N LYS A 56 -22.31 10.03 7.69
CA LYS A 56 -23.24 11.04 7.17
C LYS A 56 -22.50 12.23 6.53
N GLU A 57 -21.36 12.63 7.08
CA GLU A 57 -20.56 13.70 6.50
C GLU A 57 -19.85 13.28 5.21
N LEU A 58 -19.47 12.00 5.08
CA LEU A 58 -18.88 11.46 3.86
C LEU A 58 -19.91 11.23 2.73
N GLU A 59 -21.20 11.42 3.00
CA GLU A 59 -22.23 11.51 1.95
C GLU A 59 -22.11 12.82 1.16
N ASP A 60 -21.50 13.86 1.75
CA ASP A 60 -21.14 15.10 1.04
C ASP A 60 -19.93 14.84 0.13
N PRO A 61 -20.08 14.97 -1.20
CA PRO A 61 -18.98 14.73 -2.15
C PRO A 61 -17.74 15.60 -1.89
N LEU A 62 -17.90 16.83 -1.39
CA LEU A 62 -16.78 17.72 -1.11
C LEU A 62 -15.99 17.27 0.11
N LYS A 63 -16.67 16.82 1.17
CA LYS A 63 -15.99 16.27 2.36
C LYS A 63 -15.30 14.95 2.05
N LYS A 64 -15.94 14.09 1.25
CA LYS A 64 -15.34 12.84 0.78
C LYS A 64 -14.08 13.10 -0.05
N MET A 65 -14.15 14.01 -1.02
CA MET A 65 -12.99 14.42 -1.82
C MET A 65 -11.88 15.01 -0.93
N TRP A 66 -12.23 15.86 0.03
CA TRP A 66 -11.27 16.46 0.95
C TRP A 66 -10.57 15.41 1.83
N TYR A 67 -11.30 14.44 2.34
CA TYR A 67 -10.74 13.29 3.04
C TYR A 67 -9.75 12.53 2.15
N GLN A 68 -10.18 12.14 0.94
CA GLN A 68 -9.36 11.40 -0.01
C GLN A 68 -8.07 12.14 -0.40
N ASN A 69 -8.09 13.48 -0.46
CA ASN A 69 -6.89 14.27 -0.76
C ASN A 69 -5.91 14.38 0.40
N LEU A 70 -6.39 14.30 1.65
CA LEU A 70 -5.56 14.45 2.85
C LEU A 70 -5.07 13.12 3.44
N ALA A 71 -5.80 12.04 3.22
CA ALA A 71 -5.37 10.70 3.59
C ALA A 71 -4.07 10.31 2.86
N LYS A 72 -3.26 9.46 3.49
CA LYS A 72 -2.12 8.81 2.84
C LYS A 72 -2.62 7.52 2.18
N ARG A 73 -1.98 7.11 1.10
CA ARG A 73 -2.46 6.01 0.25
C ARG A 73 -1.39 4.94 0.20
N ILE A 74 -1.72 3.74 0.62
CA ILE A 74 -0.90 2.56 0.40
C ILE A 74 -1.24 2.04 -0.99
N ASP A 75 -0.23 1.86 -1.86
CA ASP A 75 -0.46 1.45 -3.24
C ASP A 75 -1.24 0.14 -3.31
N ALA A 76 -0.82 -0.85 -2.53
CA ALA A 76 -1.53 -2.09 -2.36
C ALA A 76 -1.49 -2.61 -0.92
N LEU A 77 -2.58 -3.25 -0.50
CA LEU A 77 -2.62 -4.05 0.72
C LEU A 77 -2.97 -5.48 0.34
N ALA A 78 -2.10 -6.42 0.69
CA ALA A 78 -2.36 -7.83 0.50
C ALA A 78 -2.57 -8.50 1.86
N GLU A 79 -3.62 -9.29 1.99
CA GLU A 79 -3.82 -10.16 3.15
C GLU A 79 -3.37 -11.56 2.82
N LEU A 80 -2.45 -12.10 3.61
CA LEU A 80 -2.00 -13.49 3.57
C LEU A 80 -2.67 -14.27 4.70
N SER A 81 -2.34 -15.55 4.86
CA SER A 81 -2.92 -16.40 5.90
C SER A 81 -2.72 -15.87 7.32
N ASP A 82 -1.53 -15.37 7.64
CA ASP A 82 -1.07 -15.02 8.99
C ASP A 82 -0.69 -13.55 9.14
N VAL A 83 -0.32 -12.88 8.05
CA VAL A 83 0.12 -11.47 8.03
C VAL A 83 -0.65 -10.65 7.01
N ILE A 84 -0.53 -9.33 7.11
CA ILE A 84 -0.86 -8.41 6.01
C ILE A 84 0.42 -7.75 5.51
N TRP A 85 0.46 -7.46 4.23
CA TRP A 85 1.54 -6.70 3.59
C TRP A 85 1.01 -5.31 3.25
N LEU A 86 1.70 -4.28 3.76
CA LEU A 86 1.53 -2.89 3.34
C LEU A 86 2.57 -2.64 2.25
N ILE A 87 2.11 -2.48 1.02
CA ILE A 87 2.97 -2.54 -0.17
C ILE A 87 3.07 -1.14 -0.80
N GLU A 88 4.31 -0.69 -1.02
CA GLU A 88 4.63 0.41 -1.93
C GLU A 88 5.29 -0.21 -3.17
N VAL A 89 4.90 0.26 -4.35
CA VAL A 89 5.47 -0.17 -5.63
C VAL A 89 6.23 1.00 -6.24
N SER A 90 7.46 0.76 -6.69
CA SER A 90 8.22 1.79 -7.40
C SER A 90 9.22 1.18 -8.37
N ALA A 91 9.20 1.58 -9.63
CA ALA A 91 10.19 1.14 -10.61
C ALA A 91 11.61 1.54 -10.21
N ASP A 92 11.77 2.70 -9.59
CA ASP A 92 13.06 3.23 -9.12
C ASP A 92 12.87 3.91 -7.74
N PRO A 93 12.88 3.12 -6.64
CA PRO A 93 12.58 3.62 -5.30
C PRO A 93 13.73 4.48 -4.75
N GLY A 94 13.35 5.59 -4.11
CA GLY A 94 14.28 6.42 -3.33
C GLY A 94 13.86 6.55 -1.87
N LEU A 95 14.44 7.54 -1.18
CA LEU A 95 14.10 7.87 0.22
C LEU A 95 12.60 8.09 0.46
N ARG A 96 11.89 8.53 -0.57
CA ARG A 96 10.44 8.76 -0.53
C ARG A 96 9.66 7.48 -0.19
N SER A 97 9.95 6.36 -0.86
CA SER A 97 9.29 5.07 -0.66
C SER A 97 9.50 4.54 0.77
N ILE A 98 10.70 4.75 1.32
CA ILE A 98 11.02 4.40 2.72
C ILE A 98 10.16 5.20 3.70
N GLY A 99 10.09 6.52 3.50
CA GLY A 99 9.29 7.42 4.33
C GLY A 99 7.79 7.11 4.23
N GLN A 100 7.31 6.77 3.03
CA GLN A 100 5.95 6.32 2.77
C GLN A 100 5.61 5.06 3.57
N LEU A 101 6.37 3.98 3.39
CA LEU A 101 6.13 2.71 4.10
C LEU A 101 6.16 2.88 5.62
N SER A 102 7.14 3.60 6.15
CA SER A 102 7.25 3.90 7.59
C SER A 102 6.02 4.67 8.09
N SER A 103 5.55 5.65 7.31
CA SER A 103 4.36 6.43 7.65
C SER A 103 3.10 5.57 7.61
N TYR A 104 2.98 4.70 6.60
CA TYR A 104 1.82 3.80 6.47
C TYR A 104 1.73 2.86 7.65
N GLN A 105 2.85 2.28 8.10
CA GLN A 105 2.88 1.42 9.28
C GLN A 105 2.30 2.11 10.50
N ILE A 106 2.80 3.32 10.80
CA ILE A 106 2.39 4.09 11.97
C ILE A 106 0.91 4.42 11.89
N LEU A 107 0.40 4.80 10.71
CA LEU A 107 -1.00 5.16 10.53
C LEU A 107 -1.92 3.93 10.58
N TRP A 108 -1.51 2.81 9.97
CA TRP A 108 -2.23 1.54 10.05
C TRP A 108 -2.38 1.07 11.49
N ASN A 109 -1.29 1.08 12.26
CA ASN A 109 -1.28 0.62 13.65
C ASN A 109 -2.16 1.47 14.59
N ARG A 110 -2.55 2.67 14.17
CA ARG A 110 -3.49 3.53 14.92
C ARG A 110 -4.96 3.20 14.65
N ASP A 111 -5.28 2.57 13.53
CA ASP A 111 -6.64 2.16 13.15
C ASP A 111 -6.60 0.93 12.21
N PRO A 112 -6.20 -0.25 12.73
CA PRO A 112 -6.08 -1.45 11.91
C PRO A 112 -7.47 -1.98 11.54
N LYS A 113 -7.66 -2.37 10.27
CA LYS A 113 -8.92 -2.99 9.78
C LYS A 113 -8.87 -4.50 9.71
N ILE A 114 -7.67 -5.07 9.77
CA ILE A 114 -7.42 -6.51 9.78
C ILE A 114 -6.51 -6.79 10.97
N MET A 115 -6.95 -7.67 11.87
CA MET A 115 -6.23 -8.01 13.10
C MET A 115 -5.16 -9.08 12.84
N LYS A 116 -4.16 -8.72 12.03
CA LYS A 116 -2.97 -9.53 11.72
C LYS A 116 -1.72 -8.66 11.83
N PRO A 117 -0.55 -9.23 12.17
CA PRO A 117 0.71 -8.51 12.09
C PRO A 117 0.94 -7.97 10.68
N GLU A 118 1.41 -6.72 10.59
CA GLU A 118 1.76 -6.08 9.34
C GLU A 118 3.23 -6.29 8.99
N ARG A 119 3.52 -6.38 7.69
CA ARG A 119 4.88 -6.29 7.14
C ARG A 119 4.93 -5.19 6.11
N LEU A 120 6.01 -4.42 6.13
CA LEU A 120 6.30 -3.43 5.10
C LEU A 120 6.96 -4.10 3.93
N VAL A 121 6.44 -3.86 2.74
CA VAL A 121 6.93 -4.49 1.52
C VAL A 121 7.19 -3.42 0.47
N LEU A 122 8.40 -3.40 -0.06
CA LEU A 122 8.77 -2.57 -1.19
C LEU A 122 8.95 -3.45 -2.42
N VAL A 123 8.10 -3.26 -3.41
CA VAL A 123 8.23 -3.93 -4.71
C VAL A 123 8.92 -2.98 -5.67
N ALA A 124 10.07 -3.38 -6.18
CA ALA A 124 10.98 -2.49 -6.88
C ALA A 124 11.44 -3.03 -8.24
N GLY A 125 11.60 -2.15 -9.24
CA GLY A 125 12.21 -2.52 -10.53
C GLY A 125 13.73 -2.51 -10.48
N THR A 126 14.28 -1.49 -9.82
CA THR A 126 15.71 -1.32 -9.50
C THR A 126 15.88 -1.05 -8.01
N MET A 127 17.10 -1.14 -7.50
CA MET A 127 17.38 -0.78 -6.12
C MET A 127 18.80 -0.28 -5.96
N GLU A 128 18.96 0.93 -5.43
CA GLU A 128 20.26 1.44 -5.00
C GLU A 128 20.69 0.77 -3.69
N LYS A 129 22.00 0.54 -3.55
CA LYS A 129 22.56 -0.20 -2.41
C LYS A 129 22.23 0.46 -1.06
N ASP A 130 22.30 1.79 -1.00
CA ASP A 130 22.08 2.54 0.25
C ASP A 130 20.60 2.50 0.64
N ILE A 131 19.68 2.54 -0.34
CA ILE A 131 18.24 2.39 -0.10
C ILE A 131 17.93 0.98 0.41
N LEU A 132 18.58 -0.04 -0.16
CA LEU A 132 18.42 -1.42 0.30
C LEU A 132 18.91 -1.62 1.76
N ASP A 133 20.02 -0.98 2.13
CA ASP A 133 20.59 -1.04 3.49
C ASP A 133 19.66 -0.40 4.52
N VAL A 134 19.12 0.78 4.19
CA VAL A 134 18.12 1.47 5.02
C VAL A 134 16.85 0.63 5.14
N ALA A 135 16.35 0.07 4.04
CA ALA A 135 15.16 -0.77 4.04
C ALA A 135 15.33 -1.99 4.95
N GLY A 136 16.47 -2.68 4.85
CA GLY A 136 16.80 -3.81 5.72
C GLY A 136 16.85 -3.44 7.20
N THR A 137 17.47 -2.29 7.53
CA THR A 137 17.51 -1.77 8.90
C THR A 137 16.12 -1.52 9.48
N LEU A 138 15.18 -1.06 8.64
CA LEU A 138 13.80 -0.77 9.02
C LEU A 138 12.87 -1.99 8.90
N SER A 139 13.42 -3.19 8.67
CA SER A 139 12.64 -4.43 8.48
C SER A 139 11.61 -4.35 7.34
N ILE A 140 11.94 -3.57 6.29
CA ILE A 140 11.17 -3.53 5.03
C ILE A 140 11.62 -4.71 4.16
N LEU A 141 10.67 -5.53 3.74
CA LEU A 141 10.91 -6.63 2.82
C LEU A 141 10.96 -6.11 1.39
N CYS A 142 12.13 -6.16 0.76
CA CYS A 142 12.31 -5.72 -0.62
C CYS A 142 12.19 -6.89 -1.61
N HIS A 143 11.36 -6.73 -2.64
CA HIS A 143 11.30 -7.62 -3.81
C HIS A 143 11.73 -6.86 -5.05
N ILE A 144 12.87 -7.23 -5.63
CA ILE A 144 13.40 -6.63 -6.85
C ILE A 144 13.00 -7.51 -8.04
N ILE A 145 12.25 -6.98 -9.01
CA ILE A 145 11.65 -7.77 -10.10
C ILE A 145 11.50 -7.04 -11.44
#